data_AF-A0A7C7XU56-F1
#
_entry.id   AF-A0A7C7XU56-F1
#
_cell.length_a   1.000
_cell.length_b   1.000
_cell.length_c   1.000
_cell.angle_alpha   90.00
_cell.angle_beta   90.00
_cell.angle_gamma   90.00
#
_symmetry.space_group_name_H-M   'P 1'
#
loop_
_entity.id
_entity.type
_entity.pdbx_description
1 polymer ?
#
loop_
_entity_poly.entity_id
_entity_poly.type
_entity_poly.pdbx_seq_one_letter_code
_entity_poly.pdbx_strand_id
1 'polypeptide(L)'
;GAALVIPANRHDLARTIAMQGITHLSLVPTQFHRLLQTAEGCAALQRLKLILLGGALIPEPLLQQAGELGLPVFASYGCTELASQVATGPLRKREGRWETAAAVLPHRELRIDESGAIHVRGKTRFLGYLTDSGLQQPFDAEGWFATGDLGRWDGERLEVLGRKDAMFITGGENVHPERIERKLLAFPGVEQAIVVAVEDAEFGARPVAFVRMAAGICFPDEQSFRSFLQARLVGFEVPDLFLPWPEPLHSGLKPRRLELAKLAQPHFNRCVQQRTFRNWLKQHPPGWKRILRCGERQVFEVVDHGSAEPRGVFVLADLRQTVMEWLLDAGNLKRLLDGTTGIPVSWHPVPQAITRSVRERIEIVRLLEDDPHPVELEAWDARNRERLTLSVVTTSGPSKPLWLPLEFRELNVSTESSTLDCLVGIPADLFPETDHRPPEQVLQFGVCIPELEREYLIRTLFRNEASRQRFLGWKVQLLRETDGTEREQPFWDIPFQEEQALEAIIRQLLPIDSKDWERSNTPECERVRRREFQVRLEGLLGQGQS
;
A
#
# COMPACT_ATOMS: atom_id res chain seq x y z
N GLY A 1 37.01 7.94 48.05
CA GLY A 1 36.33 8.60 46.91
C GLY A 1 36.31 7.66 45.71
N ALA A 2 35.55 7.99 44.67
CA ALA A 2 35.58 7.28 43.39
C ALA A 2 36.49 8.02 42.38
N ALA A 3 36.87 7.33 41.30
CA ALA A 3 37.57 7.94 40.16
C ALA A 3 36.62 7.99 38.95
N LEU A 4 36.58 9.12 38.25
CA LEU A 4 35.86 9.27 36.99
C LEU A 4 36.84 9.13 35.83
N VAL A 5 36.55 8.23 34.90
CA VAL A 5 37.31 8.07 33.66
C VAL A 5 36.53 8.74 32.53
N ILE A 6 37.13 9.74 31.90
CA ILE A 6 36.59 10.38 30.70
C ILE A 6 37.37 9.79 29.50
N PRO A 7 36.76 8.89 28.71
CA PRO A 7 37.46 8.29 27.58
C PRO A 7 37.75 9.33 26.50
N ALA A 8 38.91 9.22 25.84
CA ALA A 8 39.16 10.01 24.63
C ALA A 8 38.19 9.57 23.52
N ASN A 9 37.74 10.52 22.70
CA ASN A 9 36.81 10.24 21.60
C ASN A 9 37.35 9.11 20.71
N ARG A 10 36.48 8.15 20.36
CA ARG A 10 36.70 6.99 19.45
C ARG A 10 37.37 5.73 20.03
N HIS A 11 37.56 5.60 21.34
CA HIS A 11 37.96 4.30 21.89
C HIS A 11 36.80 3.30 21.96
N ASP A 12 37.11 2.05 21.60
CA ASP A 12 36.22 0.91 21.83
C ASP A 12 35.92 0.75 23.33
N LEU A 13 34.63 0.70 23.67
CA LEU A 13 34.15 0.70 25.05
C LEU A 13 34.63 -0.52 25.82
N ALA A 14 34.67 -1.70 25.19
CA ALA A 14 35.15 -2.93 25.83
C ALA A 14 36.62 -2.81 26.25
N ARG A 15 37.47 -2.30 25.35
CA ARG A 15 38.88 -2.01 25.65
C ARG A 15 39.03 -0.97 26.75
N THR A 16 38.25 0.11 26.74
CA THR A 16 38.29 1.12 27.81
C THR A 16 37.95 0.52 29.17
N ILE A 17 36.89 -0.30 29.25
CA ILE A 17 36.50 -0.98 30.51
C ILE A 17 37.67 -1.81 31.04
N ALA A 18 38.31 -2.59 30.17
CA ALA A 18 39.41 -3.47 30.54
C ALA A 18 40.68 -2.71 30.95
N MET A 19 41.14 -1.75 30.14
CA MET A 19 42.40 -1.03 30.37
C MET A 19 42.34 -0.08 31.57
N GLN A 20 41.19 0.55 31.80
CA GLN A 20 41.03 1.55 32.86
C GLN A 20 40.48 0.95 34.15
N GLY A 21 40.25 -0.36 34.20
CA GLY A 21 39.73 -1.04 35.39
C GLY A 21 38.37 -0.49 35.84
N ILE A 22 37.47 -0.19 34.88
CA ILE A 22 36.15 0.35 35.19
C ILE A 22 35.38 -0.64 36.07
N THR A 23 34.72 -0.14 37.10
CA THR A 23 33.93 -0.96 38.04
C THR A 23 32.43 -0.65 38.01
N HIS A 24 32.06 0.56 37.62
CA HIS A 24 30.67 1.03 37.56
C HIS A 24 30.44 1.71 36.22
N LEU A 25 29.38 1.33 35.53
CA LEU A 25 29.07 1.85 34.20
C LEU A 25 27.56 2.01 34.02
N SER A 26 27.15 3.07 33.31
CA SER A 26 25.77 3.27 32.88
C SER A 26 25.67 3.08 31.38
N LEU A 27 24.71 2.27 30.94
CA LEU A 27 24.50 1.91 29.55
C LEU A 27 23.02 2.05 29.17
N VAL A 28 22.78 2.34 27.89
CA VAL A 28 21.47 2.06 27.27
C VAL A 28 21.44 0.61 26.75
N PRO A 29 20.24 -0.01 26.62
CA PRO A 29 20.09 -1.39 26.13
C PRO A 29 20.86 -1.71 24.85
N THR A 30 20.94 -0.77 23.91
CA THR A 30 21.63 -0.94 22.63
C THR A 30 23.15 -1.05 22.79
N GLN A 31 23.76 -0.27 23.69
CA GLN A 31 25.19 -0.36 24.00
C GLN A 31 25.50 -1.67 24.73
N PHE A 32 24.65 -2.04 25.68
CA PHE A 32 24.79 -3.28 26.43
C PHE A 32 24.68 -4.51 25.52
N HIS A 33 23.69 -4.53 24.62
CA HIS A 33 23.55 -5.58 23.61
C HIS A 33 24.80 -5.71 22.73
N ARG A 34 25.35 -4.60 22.22
CA ARG A 34 26.58 -4.60 21.41
C ARG A 34 27.78 -5.19 22.14
N LEU A 35 27.95 -4.88 23.43
CA LEU A 35 29.02 -5.47 24.24
C LEU A 35 28.83 -6.98 24.43
N LEU A 36 27.60 -7.46 24.54
CA LEU A 36 27.32 -8.90 24.64
C LEU A 36 27.55 -9.68 23.33
N GLN A 37 27.65 -8.99 22.18
CA GLN A 37 27.92 -9.63 20.90
C GLN A 37 29.39 -10.01 20.68
N THR A 38 30.31 -9.56 21.54
CA THR A 38 31.74 -9.87 21.42
C THR A 38 32.27 -10.56 22.67
N ALA A 39 33.27 -11.43 22.49
CA ALA A 39 33.91 -12.11 23.62
C ALA A 39 34.61 -11.11 24.55
N GLU A 40 35.27 -10.10 23.97
CA GLU A 40 35.93 -9.03 24.72
C GLU A 40 34.93 -8.18 25.50
N GLY A 41 33.78 -7.84 24.90
CA GLY A 41 32.74 -7.05 25.55
C GLY A 41 32.06 -7.83 26.68
N CYS A 42 31.77 -9.11 26.48
CA CYS A 42 31.23 -9.98 27.52
C CYS A 42 32.22 -10.11 28.70
N ALA A 43 33.50 -10.37 28.43
CA ALA A 43 34.54 -10.42 29.46
C ALA A 43 34.71 -9.07 30.18
N ALA A 44 34.56 -7.95 29.48
CA ALA A 44 34.58 -6.62 30.09
C ALA A 44 33.39 -6.40 31.03
N LEU A 45 32.18 -6.79 30.63
CA LEU A 45 30.97 -6.67 31.46
C LEU A 45 31.07 -7.51 32.74
N GLN A 46 31.65 -8.71 32.68
CA GLN A 46 31.83 -9.59 33.85
C GLN A 46 32.77 -9.02 34.93
N ARG A 47 33.63 -8.06 34.59
CA ARG A 47 34.53 -7.38 35.54
C ARG A 47 33.86 -6.25 36.31
N LEU A 48 32.72 -5.77 35.81
CA LEU A 48 31.99 -4.68 36.45
C LEU A 48 31.39 -5.16 37.77
N LYS A 49 31.29 -4.25 38.73
CA LYS A 49 30.59 -4.46 40.00
C LYS A 49 29.13 -4.02 39.91
N LEU A 50 28.82 -3.13 38.97
CA LEU A 50 27.48 -2.59 38.77
C LEU A 50 27.32 -2.05 37.34
N ILE A 51 26.26 -2.49 36.69
CA ILE A 51 25.83 -2.00 35.37
C ILE A 51 24.46 -1.34 35.56
N LEU A 52 24.39 -0.02 35.51
CA LEU A 52 23.10 0.67 35.38
C LEU A 52 22.61 0.52 33.95
N LEU A 53 21.42 -0.04 33.78
CA LEU A 53 20.79 -0.23 32.49
C LEU A 53 19.46 0.52 32.45
N GLY A 54 19.31 1.48 31.53
CA GLY A 54 18.10 2.29 31.48
C GLY A 54 18.06 3.28 30.31
N GLY A 55 17.15 4.24 30.39
CA GLY A 55 16.97 5.30 29.39
C GLY A 55 16.19 4.91 28.12
N ALA A 56 15.89 3.62 27.97
CA ALA A 56 15.01 3.04 26.96
C ALA A 56 14.40 1.73 27.46
N LEU A 57 13.42 1.20 26.71
CA LEU A 57 12.86 -0.13 26.96
C LEU A 57 13.97 -1.19 26.93
N ILE A 58 14.01 -2.06 27.94
CA ILE A 58 14.96 -3.17 28.02
C ILE A 58 14.31 -4.44 27.45
N PRO A 59 14.84 -5.04 26.38
CA PRO A 59 14.31 -6.28 25.80
C PRO A 59 14.32 -7.45 26.79
N GLU A 60 13.26 -8.27 26.82
CA GLU A 60 13.21 -9.50 27.64
C GLU A 60 14.38 -10.46 27.32
N PRO A 61 14.75 -10.74 26.06
CA PRO A 61 15.89 -11.62 25.77
C PRO A 61 17.21 -11.09 26.33
N LEU A 62 17.39 -9.77 26.34
CA LEU A 62 18.59 -9.12 26.87
C LEU A 62 18.66 -9.26 28.40
N LEU A 63 17.52 -9.20 29.09
CA LEU A 63 17.41 -9.47 30.52
C LEU A 63 17.73 -10.94 30.83
N GLN A 64 17.20 -11.88 30.04
CA GLN A 64 17.50 -13.31 30.21
C GLN A 64 18.99 -13.58 30.08
N GLN A 65 19.60 -13.11 28.98
CA GLN A 65 21.03 -13.29 28.74
C GLN A 65 21.89 -12.69 29.86
N ALA A 66 21.56 -11.48 30.33
CA ALA A 66 22.29 -10.84 31.42
C ALA A 66 22.20 -11.63 32.74
N GLY A 67 21.01 -12.13 33.07
CA GLY A 67 20.79 -12.92 34.28
C GLY A 67 21.43 -14.30 34.22
N GLU A 68 21.39 -14.97 33.06
CA GLU A 68 22.08 -16.25 32.82
C GLU A 68 23.60 -16.13 32.95
N LEU A 69 24.17 -15.01 32.49
CA LEU A 69 25.59 -14.69 32.66
C LEU A 69 25.94 -14.20 34.07
N GLY A 70 24.96 -14.02 34.96
CA GLY A 70 25.19 -13.52 36.32
C GLY A 70 25.72 -12.09 36.38
N LEU A 71 25.45 -11.26 35.37
CA LEU A 71 25.96 -9.89 35.32
C LEU A 71 25.28 -9.01 36.38
N PRO A 72 26.01 -8.07 37.03
CA PRO A 72 25.46 -7.22 38.09
C PRO A 72 24.65 -6.04 37.51
N VAL A 73 23.58 -6.38 36.78
CA VAL A 73 22.71 -5.42 36.11
C VAL A 73 21.64 -4.89 37.06
N PHE A 74 21.52 -3.56 37.08
CA PHE A 74 20.49 -2.81 37.79
C PHE A 74 19.68 -2.04 36.77
N ALA A 75 18.44 -2.46 36.57
CA ALA A 75 17.50 -1.76 35.71
C ALA A 75 17.08 -0.46 36.38
N SER A 76 17.04 0.63 35.60
CA SER A 76 16.69 1.96 36.08
C SER A 76 15.62 2.61 35.22
N TYR A 77 14.69 3.27 35.89
CA TYR A 77 13.67 4.14 35.34
C TYR A 77 13.86 5.54 35.91
N GLY A 78 13.70 6.54 35.06
CA GLY A 78 13.66 7.93 35.48
C GLY A 78 13.68 8.89 34.30
N CYS A 79 13.70 10.18 34.64
CA CYS A 79 13.59 11.29 33.73
C CYS A 79 14.50 12.43 34.19
N THR A 80 14.78 13.36 33.28
CA THR A 80 15.63 14.53 33.56
C THR A 80 15.03 15.37 34.70
N GLU A 81 13.71 15.47 34.73
CA GLU A 81 12.91 16.26 35.68
C GLU A 81 13.04 15.76 37.12
N LEU A 82 13.48 14.52 37.34
CA LEU A 82 13.72 13.93 38.68
C LEU A 82 15.20 13.67 38.96
N ALA A 83 16.10 14.36 38.25
CA ALA A 83 17.54 14.21 38.34
C ALA A 83 18.00 12.76 38.05
N SER A 84 17.67 12.29 36.83
CA SER A 84 18.09 11.00 36.24
C SER A 84 17.27 9.79 36.67
N GLN A 85 17.28 9.41 37.95
CA GLN A 85 16.70 8.15 38.41
C GLN A 85 15.54 8.36 39.38
N VAL A 86 14.46 7.63 39.14
CA VAL A 86 13.27 7.55 40.00
C VAL A 86 13.21 6.19 40.70
N ALA A 87 13.38 5.10 39.94
CA ALA A 87 13.38 3.75 40.45
C ALA A 87 14.55 2.95 39.89
N THR A 88 15.22 2.17 40.73
CA THR A 88 16.34 1.31 40.33
C THR A 88 16.30 0.01 41.13
N GLY A 89 16.66 -1.11 40.51
CA GLY A 89 16.74 -2.38 41.21
C GLY A 89 17.46 -3.47 40.43
N PRO A 90 17.92 -4.52 41.12
CA PRO A 90 18.64 -5.62 40.48
C PRO A 90 17.71 -6.43 39.58
N LEU A 91 18.30 -7.28 38.73
CA LEU A 91 17.54 -8.36 38.10
C LEU A 91 17.13 -9.40 39.15
N ARG A 92 15.93 -9.97 38.99
CA ARG A 92 15.41 -11.06 39.80
C ARG A 92 14.89 -12.18 38.92
N LYS A 93 14.95 -13.41 39.41
CA LYS A 93 14.40 -14.59 38.72
C LYS A 93 13.06 -14.97 39.35
N ARG A 94 11.96 -14.91 38.58
CA ARG A 94 10.61 -15.34 38.97
C ARG A 94 10.10 -16.32 37.93
N GLU A 95 9.58 -17.46 38.38
CA GLU A 95 9.02 -18.52 37.50
C GLU A 95 9.96 -18.91 36.34
N GLY A 96 11.26 -19.00 36.63
CA GLY A 96 12.27 -19.36 35.64
C GLY A 96 12.73 -18.20 34.73
N ARG A 97 12.11 -17.02 34.79
CA ARG A 97 12.45 -15.86 33.94
C ARG A 97 13.12 -14.75 34.73
N TRP A 98 14.15 -14.16 34.14
CA TRP A 98 14.77 -12.94 34.64
C TRP A 98 13.94 -11.72 34.30
N GLU A 99 13.74 -10.86 35.29
CA GLU A 99 12.95 -9.64 35.15
C GLU A 99 13.56 -8.51 35.98
N THR A 100 13.14 -7.28 35.69
CA THR A 100 13.56 -6.12 36.49
C THR A 100 12.85 -6.15 37.85
N ALA A 101 13.46 -5.57 38.88
CA ALA A 101 12.84 -5.38 40.19
C ALA A 101 13.07 -3.95 40.69
N ALA A 102 12.78 -2.96 39.83
CA ALA A 102 13.03 -1.56 40.12
C ALA A 102 12.14 -1.07 41.26
N ALA A 103 12.76 -0.57 42.32
CA ALA A 103 12.10 0.03 43.47
C ALA A 103 12.34 1.55 43.48
N VAL A 104 11.36 2.30 43.98
CA VAL A 104 11.47 3.77 44.08
C VAL A 104 12.63 4.13 45.00
N LEU A 105 13.53 4.99 44.53
CA LEU A 105 14.69 5.43 45.29
C LEU A 105 14.29 6.38 46.43
N PRO A 106 15.09 6.45 47.52
CA PRO A 106 14.84 7.40 48.60
C PRO A 106 14.69 8.84 48.13
N HIS A 107 13.89 9.59 48.87
CA HIS A 107 13.56 11.00 48.60
C HIS A 107 12.79 11.27 47.30
N ARG A 108 12.24 10.21 46.68
CA ARG A 108 11.19 10.29 45.65
C ARG A 108 9.94 9.61 46.15
N GLU A 109 8.82 10.04 45.61
CA GLU A 109 7.53 9.38 45.72
C GLU A 109 6.99 9.16 44.31
N LEU A 110 6.26 8.07 44.11
CA LEU A 110 5.64 7.71 42.84
C LEU A 110 4.21 7.24 43.10
N ARG A 111 3.27 7.72 42.29
CA ARG A 111 1.91 7.20 42.22
C ARG A 111 1.54 6.90 40.77
N ILE A 112 0.56 6.02 40.61
CA ILE A 112 -0.05 5.69 39.33
C ILE A 112 -1.53 6.02 39.46
N ASP A 113 -2.06 6.86 38.58
CA ASP A 113 -3.49 7.23 38.61
C ASP A 113 -4.38 6.17 37.92
N GLU A 114 -5.70 6.39 37.93
CA GLU A 114 -6.68 5.47 37.34
C GLU A 114 -6.49 5.26 35.82
N SER A 115 -5.86 6.22 35.13
CA SER A 115 -5.52 6.10 33.70
C SER A 115 -4.21 5.35 33.46
N GLY A 116 -3.51 4.96 34.54
CA GLY A 116 -2.20 4.34 34.49
C GLY A 116 -1.06 5.36 34.37
N ALA A 117 -1.31 6.67 34.46
CA ALA A 117 -0.25 7.67 34.32
C ALA A 117 0.63 7.72 35.57
N ILE A 118 1.95 7.76 35.34
CA ILE A 118 2.97 7.85 36.37
C ILE A 118 3.14 9.32 36.78
N HIS A 119 3.00 9.57 38.08
CA HIS A 119 3.28 10.86 38.68
C HIS A 119 4.39 10.69 39.72
N VAL A 120 5.32 11.65 39.74
CA VAL A 120 6.49 11.61 40.62
C VAL A 120 6.66 12.92 41.37
N ARG A 121 7.17 12.86 42.60
CA ARG A 121 7.60 14.05 43.34
C ARG A 121 8.80 13.71 44.23
N GLY A 122 9.35 14.71 44.91
CA GLY A 122 10.37 14.51 45.93
C GLY A 122 11.47 15.56 45.89
N LYS A 123 12.48 15.37 46.74
CA LYS A 123 13.58 16.35 46.92
C LYS A 123 14.47 16.50 45.68
N THR A 124 14.43 15.54 44.76
CA THR A 124 15.27 15.52 43.54
C THR A 124 14.52 16.04 42.32
N ARG A 125 13.28 16.51 42.50
CA ARG A 125 12.50 17.16 41.44
C ARG A 125 13.19 18.45 41.03
N PHE A 126 13.27 18.69 39.72
CA PHE A 126 13.76 19.92 39.15
C PHE A 126 12.94 21.14 39.60
N LEU A 127 13.49 22.34 39.38
CA LEU A 127 12.82 23.58 39.75
C LEU A 127 11.70 23.98 38.78
N GLY A 128 11.75 23.50 37.53
CA GLY A 128 10.86 23.86 36.44
C GLY A 128 11.60 23.99 35.11
N TYR A 129 10.87 24.24 34.03
CA TYR A 129 11.43 24.54 32.71
C TYR A 129 11.76 26.03 32.62
N LEU A 130 12.98 26.35 32.18
CA LEU A 130 13.36 27.73 31.88
C LEU A 130 12.86 28.10 30.48
N THR A 131 12.01 29.12 30.40
CA THR A 131 11.46 29.66 29.16
C THR A 131 11.79 31.14 29.04
N ASP A 132 11.52 31.76 27.89
CA ASP A 132 11.66 33.21 27.70
C ASP A 132 10.78 34.01 28.67
N SER A 133 9.67 33.42 29.13
CA SER A 133 8.76 34.00 30.13
C SER A 133 9.18 33.78 31.59
N GLY A 134 10.32 33.11 31.81
CA GLY A 134 10.81 32.74 33.14
C GLY A 134 10.64 31.26 33.45
N LEU A 135 10.69 30.92 34.75
CA LEU A 135 10.63 29.55 35.25
C LEU A 135 9.17 29.04 35.27
N GLN A 136 8.87 28.04 34.44
CA GLN A 136 7.57 27.38 34.41
C GLN A 136 7.60 26.09 35.23
N GLN A 137 6.65 25.95 36.16
CA GLN A 137 6.59 24.83 37.09
C GLN A 137 5.43 23.89 36.73
N PRO A 138 5.69 22.75 36.06
CA PRO A 138 4.65 21.83 35.62
C PRO A 138 4.23 20.88 36.75
N PHE A 139 3.84 21.43 37.90
CA PHE A 139 3.48 20.67 39.10
C PHE A 139 2.03 20.89 39.48
N ASP A 140 1.37 19.86 40.00
CA ASP A 140 0.08 20.04 40.67
C ASP A 140 0.24 20.73 42.04
N ALA A 141 -0.89 21.00 42.71
CA ALA A 141 -0.92 21.69 44.00
C ALA A 141 -0.16 20.92 45.09
N GLU A 142 -0.10 19.59 45.00
CA GLU A 142 0.60 18.70 45.93
C GLU A 142 2.06 18.42 45.52
N GLY A 143 2.52 19.07 44.44
CA GLY A 143 3.89 19.00 43.94
C GLY A 143 4.21 17.77 43.10
N TRP A 144 3.21 17.05 42.58
CA TRP A 144 3.44 15.98 41.63
C TRP A 144 3.75 16.52 40.24
N PHE A 145 4.72 15.88 39.59
CA PHE A 145 5.05 16.04 38.20
C PHE A 145 4.49 14.85 37.42
N ALA A 146 3.65 15.13 36.42
CA ALA A 146 3.17 14.12 35.49
C ALA A 146 4.28 13.80 34.47
N THR A 147 4.78 12.56 34.45
CA THR A 147 5.93 12.21 33.58
C THR A 147 5.56 12.06 32.11
N GLY A 148 4.26 11.91 31.85
CA GLY A 148 3.74 11.48 30.55
C GLY A 148 3.95 9.99 30.27
N ASP A 149 4.52 9.24 31.21
CA ASP A 149 4.70 7.79 31.09
C ASP A 149 3.50 7.05 31.70
N LEU A 150 3.20 5.87 31.15
CA LEU A 150 2.19 4.95 31.66
C LEU A 150 2.87 3.79 32.37
N GLY A 151 2.29 3.32 33.46
CA GLY A 151 2.83 2.23 34.25
C GLY A 151 1.76 1.46 35.02
N ARG A 152 2.18 0.36 35.64
CA ARG A 152 1.39 -0.36 36.62
C ARG A 152 2.28 -0.95 37.71
N TRP A 153 1.67 -1.25 38.84
CA TRP A 153 2.30 -2.02 39.91
C TRP A 153 2.12 -3.52 39.67
N ASP A 154 3.22 -4.26 39.80
CA ASP A 154 3.24 -5.72 39.92
C ASP A 154 3.84 -6.05 41.29
N GLY A 155 2.98 -6.14 42.31
CA GLY A 155 3.42 -6.08 43.70
C GLY A 155 4.08 -4.74 44.02
N GLU A 156 5.30 -4.77 44.55
CA GLU A 156 6.09 -3.56 44.85
C GLU A 156 6.92 -3.06 43.65
N ARG A 157 6.79 -3.68 42.46
CA ARG A 157 7.57 -3.35 41.28
C ARG A 157 6.84 -2.41 40.35
N LEU A 158 7.55 -1.40 39.87
CA LEU A 158 7.09 -0.56 38.77
C LEU A 158 7.33 -1.24 37.41
N GLU A 159 6.26 -1.50 36.67
CA GLU A 159 6.32 -1.81 35.23
C GLU A 159 5.97 -0.56 34.42
N VAL A 160 6.88 -0.12 33.57
CA VAL A 160 6.66 1.01 32.65
C VAL A 160 6.14 0.48 31.32
N LEU A 161 4.93 0.89 30.97
CA LEU A 161 4.19 0.38 29.81
C LEU A 161 4.59 1.12 28.52
N GLY A 162 4.81 2.43 28.60
CA GLY A 162 5.17 3.28 27.45
C GLY A 162 4.91 4.75 27.76
N ARG A 163 4.79 5.59 26.73
CA ARG A 163 4.38 6.99 26.90
C ARG A 163 2.94 7.21 26.49
N LYS A 164 2.25 8.06 27.24
CA LYS A 164 0.87 8.50 26.96
C LYS A 164 0.79 9.29 25.65
N ASP A 165 1.79 10.11 25.35
CA ASP A 165 1.87 10.92 24.13
C ASP A 165 2.27 10.12 22.88
N ALA A 166 2.77 8.89 23.04
CA ALA A 166 3.07 7.97 21.94
C ALA A 166 1.88 7.04 21.61
N MET A 167 0.88 6.94 22.49
CA MET A 167 -0.32 6.15 22.25
C MET A 167 -1.12 6.73 21.09
N PHE A 168 -1.68 5.86 20.25
CA PHE A 168 -2.59 6.24 19.19
C PHE A 168 -3.83 5.35 19.22
N ILE A 169 -4.89 5.78 18.53
CA ILE A 169 -6.16 5.07 18.46
C ILE A 169 -6.32 4.48 17.06
N THR A 170 -6.71 3.20 16.99
CA THR A 170 -7.04 2.51 15.73
C THR A 170 -8.42 1.88 15.86
N GLY A 171 -9.37 2.26 14.99
CA GLY A 171 -10.73 1.69 15.02
C GLY A 171 -11.44 1.79 16.37
N GLY A 172 -11.12 2.81 17.18
CA GLY A 172 -11.65 2.99 18.54
C GLY A 172 -10.84 2.36 19.67
N GLU A 173 -9.76 1.63 19.36
CA GLU A 173 -8.93 0.91 20.34
C GLU A 173 -7.61 1.65 20.63
N ASN A 174 -7.22 1.70 21.92
CA ASN A 174 -5.97 2.31 22.34
C ASN A 174 -4.78 1.39 22.06
N VAL A 175 -3.80 1.85 21.30
CA VAL A 175 -2.58 1.11 20.99
C VAL A 175 -1.37 1.80 21.62
N HIS A 176 -0.60 1.01 22.38
CA HIS A 176 0.68 1.41 22.94
C HIS A 176 1.82 0.85 22.07
N PRO A 177 2.52 1.68 21.27
CA PRO A 177 3.59 1.22 20.38
C PRO A 177 4.65 0.40 21.12
N GLU A 178 5.02 0.79 22.34
CA GLU A 178 6.05 0.13 23.15
C GLU A 178 5.68 -1.31 23.52
N ARG A 179 4.39 -1.64 23.59
CA ARG A 179 3.93 -3.01 23.80
C ARG A 179 4.25 -3.88 22.59
N ILE A 180 3.99 -3.37 21.39
CA ILE A 180 4.26 -4.06 20.12
C ILE A 180 5.78 -4.20 19.93
N GLU A 181 6.53 -3.13 20.18
CA GLU A 181 8.00 -3.13 20.14
C GLU A 181 8.61 -4.16 21.08
N ARG A 182 8.11 -4.28 22.31
CA ARG A 182 8.57 -5.30 23.27
C ARG A 182 8.40 -6.71 22.72
N LYS A 183 7.30 -6.99 22.00
CA LYS A 183 7.08 -8.29 21.37
C LYS A 183 8.00 -8.49 20.16
N LEU A 184 8.17 -7.47 19.32
CA LEU A 184 9.10 -7.51 18.19
C LEU A 184 10.54 -7.76 18.63
N LEU A 185 10.98 -7.15 19.73
CA LEU A 185 12.31 -7.37 20.30
C LEU A 185 12.52 -8.79 20.85
N ALA A 186 11.45 -9.59 20.99
CA ALA A 186 11.53 -11.01 21.31
C ALA A 186 11.54 -11.91 20.06
N PHE A 187 11.39 -11.34 18.86
CA PHE A 187 11.50 -12.07 17.61
C PHE A 187 12.98 -12.43 17.35
N PRO A 188 13.30 -13.68 16.95
CA PRO A 188 14.68 -14.10 16.71
C PRO A 188 15.41 -13.19 15.72
N GLY A 189 16.53 -12.61 16.15
CA GLY A 189 17.40 -11.79 15.32
C GLY A 189 17.04 -10.31 15.24
N VAL A 190 15.96 -9.84 15.88
CA VAL A 190 15.65 -8.40 15.94
C VAL A 190 16.50 -7.70 17.00
N GLU A 191 17.27 -6.68 16.59
CA GLU A 191 18.04 -5.82 17.50
C GLU A 191 17.26 -4.59 17.96
N GLN A 192 16.47 -4.01 17.06
CA GLN A 192 15.68 -2.82 17.31
C GLN A 192 14.34 -2.91 16.61
N ALA A 193 13.32 -2.38 17.27
CA ALA A 193 12.00 -2.20 16.70
C ALA A 193 11.46 -0.84 17.14
N ILE A 194 10.79 -0.14 16.22
CA ILE A 194 10.03 1.07 16.55
C ILE A 194 8.73 1.08 15.77
N VAL A 195 7.61 1.29 16.47
CA VAL A 195 6.27 1.28 15.90
C VAL A 195 5.74 2.70 15.78
N VAL A 196 5.24 3.04 14.60
CA VAL A 196 4.65 4.34 14.31
C VAL A 196 3.19 4.17 13.90
N ALA A 197 2.41 5.21 14.17
CA ALA A 197 1.07 5.34 13.65
C ALA A 197 1.16 5.99 12.26
N VAL A 198 0.52 5.38 11.27
CA VAL A 198 0.28 5.98 9.95
C VAL A 198 -1.21 6.25 9.80
N GLU A 199 -1.57 7.29 9.07
CA GLU A 199 -2.96 7.67 8.81
C GLU A 199 -3.64 6.61 7.95
N ASP A 200 -4.89 6.31 8.28
CA ASP A 200 -5.73 5.35 7.56
C ASP A 200 -7.17 5.88 7.48
N ALA A 201 -7.79 5.75 6.31
CA ALA A 201 -9.11 6.33 6.04
C ALA A 201 -10.25 5.64 6.80
N GLU A 202 -10.12 4.35 7.11
CA GLU A 202 -11.16 3.54 7.77
C GLU A 202 -10.97 3.53 9.28
N PHE A 203 -9.73 3.33 9.74
CA PHE A 203 -9.39 3.11 11.14
C PHE A 203 -8.81 4.34 11.84
N GLY A 204 -8.64 5.45 11.12
CA GLY A 204 -7.98 6.68 11.57
C GLY A 204 -6.47 6.56 11.59
N ALA A 205 -5.94 5.52 12.26
CA ALA A 205 -4.53 5.19 12.23
C ALA A 205 -4.28 3.67 12.26
N ARG A 206 -3.13 3.24 11.73
CA ARG A 206 -2.66 1.84 11.74
C ARG A 206 -1.20 1.73 12.18
N PRO A 207 -0.80 0.62 12.84
CA PRO A 207 0.59 0.39 13.24
C PRO A 207 1.47 0.00 12.03
N VAL A 208 2.63 0.65 11.90
CA VAL A 208 3.75 0.22 11.03
C VAL A 208 5.00 0.07 11.88
N ALA A 209 5.75 -1.02 11.67
CA ALA A 209 6.96 -1.31 12.42
C ALA A 209 8.21 -1.12 11.56
N PHE A 210 9.18 -0.34 12.03
CA PHE A 210 10.55 -0.37 11.53
C PHE A 210 11.37 -1.35 12.37
N VAL A 211 12.11 -2.24 11.72
CA VAL A 211 12.84 -3.34 12.35
C VAL A 211 14.29 -3.37 11.88
N ARG A 212 15.23 -3.42 12.84
CA ARG A 212 16.64 -3.73 12.56
C ARG A 212 16.94 -5.16 12.92
N MET A 213 17.42 -5.92 11.94
CA MET A 213 17.95 -7.27 12.16
C MET A 213 19.42 -7.20 12.60
N ALA A 214 19.86 -8.21 13.35
CA ALA A 214 21.26 -8.36 13.72
C ALA A 214 22.15 -8.58 12.50
N ALA A 215 23.41 -8.17 12.62
CA ALA A 215 24.39 -8.31 11.54
C ALA A 215 24.45 -9.76 11.03
N GLY A 216 24.32 -9.93 9.71
CA GLY A 216 24.35 -11.25 9.05
C GLY A 216 23.02 -12.01 9.06
N ILE A 217 21.95 -11.45 9.65
CA ILE A 217 20.60 -12.02 9.60
C ILE A 217 19.80 -11.32 8.50
N CYS A 218 19.27 -12.09 7.54
CA CYS A 218 18.40 -11.56 6.49
C CYS A 218 17.10 -11.02 7.09
N PHE A 219 16.55 -9.96 6.48
CA PHE A 219 15.23 -9.46 6.84
C PHE A 219 14.17 -10.53 6.52
N PRO A 220 13.40 -11.02 7.52
CA PRO A 220 12.37 -12.03 7.30
C PRO A 220 11.24 -11.51 6.40
N ASP A 221 10.50 -12.44 5.80
CA ASP A 221 9.26 -12.09 5.12
C ASP A 221 8.22 -11.53 6.13
N GLU A 222 7.28 -10.73 5.62
CA GLU A 222 6.27 -10.06 6.44
C GLU A 222 5.39 -11.06 7.22
N GLN A 223 5.08 -12.21 6.61
CA GLN A 223 4.21 -13.22 7.20
C GLN A 223 4.85 -13.87 8.43
N SER A 224 6.18 -14.02 8.44
CA SER A 224 6.94 -14.47 9.60
C SER A 224 6.73 -13.55 10.81
N PHE A 225 6.87 -12.23 10.64
CA PHE A 225 6.61 -11.27 11.72
C PHE A 225 5.15 -11.29 12.18
N ARG A 226 4.21 -11.26 11.24
CA ARG A 226 2.77 -11.29 11.55
C ARG A 226 2.39 -12.52 12.35
N SER A 227 2.80 -13.70 11.91
CA SER A 227 2.48 -14.97 12.58
C SER A 227 3.03 -15.02 14.00
N PHE A 228 4.25 -14.51 14.21
CA PHE A 228 4.85 -14.41 15.55
C PHE A 228 4.08 -13.46 16.47
N LEU A 229 3.63 -12.31 15.95
CA LEU A 229 2.92 -11.30 16.73
C LEU A 229 1.45 -11.67 17.00
N GLN A 230 0.76 -12.29 16.04
CA GLN A 230 -0.63 -12.74 16.19
C GLN A 230 -0.80 -13.75 17.34
N ALA A 231 0.23 -14.53 17.65
CA ALA A 231 0.22 -15.42 18.81
C ALA A 231 0.36 -14.69 20.17
N ARG A 232 0.61 -13.36 20.18
CA ARG A 232 1.02 -12.59 21.37
C ARG A 232 0.30 -11.25 21.54
N LEU A 233 -0.38 -10.77 20.50
CA LEU A 233 -1.06 -9.48 20.42
C LEU A 233 -2.47 -9.68 19.86
N VAL A 234 -3.36 -8.74 20.17
CA VAL A 234 -4.69 -8.69 19.54
C VAL A 234 -4.56 -8.14 18.12
N GLY A 235 -5.54 -8.46 17.24
CA GLY A 235 -5.41 -8.22 15.79
C GLY A 235 -5.08 -6.78 15.41
N PHE A 236 -5.67 -5.79 16.08
CA PHE A 236 -5.43 -4.37 15.79
C PHE A 236 -4.07 -3.84 16.27
N GLU A 237 -3.36 -4.57 17.13
CA GLU A 237 -1.99 -4.25 17.57
C GLU A 237 -0.93 -4.84 16.62
N VAL A 238 -1.30 -5.76 15.72
CA VAL A 238 -0.35 -6.36 14.77
C VAL A 238 -0.07 -5.34 13.66
N PRO A 239 1.21 -4.94 13.44
CA PRO A 239 1.56 -4.01 12.37
C PRO A 239 1.07 -4.45 11.00
N ASP A 240 0.61 -3.48 10.21
CA ASP A 240 0.21 -3.70 8.83
C ASP A 240 1.36 -3.67 7.84
N LEU A 241 2.53 -3.22 8.27
CA LEU A 241 3.72 -3.23 7.45
C LEU A 241 4.96 -3.33 8.36
N PHE A 242 5.97 -4.05 7.87
CA PHE A 242 7.26 -4.20 8.52
C PHE A 242 8.34 -3.69 7.57
N LEU A 243 8.93 -2.56 7.92
CA LEU A 243 9.94 -1.87 7.13
C LEU A 243 11.33 -2.12 7.72
N PRO A 244 12.38 -2.19 6.89
CA PRO A 244 13.75 -2.21 7.39
C PRO A 244 14.06 -0.92 8.12
N TRP A 245 14.97 -1.00 9.10
CA TRP A 245 15.43 0.16 9.85
C TRP A 245 15.97 1.26 8.90
N PRO A 246 15.53 2.52 9.03
CA PRO A 246 15.93 3.57 8.11
C PRO A 246 17.34 4.07 8.40
N GLU A 247 18.14 4.29 7.35
CA GLU A 247 19.50 4.86 7.44
C GLU A 247 19.65 6.09 6.53
N PRO A 248 20.32 7.17 6.98
CA PRO A 248 20.79 7.44 8.34
C PRO A 248 19.72 8.16 9.19
N LEU A 249 19.60 7.78 10.46
CA LEU A 249 18.94 8.64 11.46
C LEU A 249 19.88 9.81 11.78
N HIS A 250 19.37 11.04 11.73
CA HIS A 250 20.07 12.19 12.29
C HIS A 250 20.56 11.87 13.72
N SER A 251 21.74 12.35 14.07
CA SER A 251 22.61 12.00 15.22
C SER A 251 22.04 12.21 16.63
N GLY A 252 20.72 12.10 16.83
CA GLY A 252 20.07 12.02 18.13
C GLY A 252 20.01 10.59 18.65
N LEU A 253 20.30 10.39 19.92
CA LEU A 253 20.26 9.10 20.62
C LEU A 253 18.88 8.38 20.60
N LYS A 254 17.81 9.02 20.11
CA LYS A 254 16.45 8.47 20.07
C LYS A 254 15.77 8.78 18.71
N PRO A 255 15.23 7.78 18.00
CA PRO A 255 14.45 8.00 16.78
C PRO A 255 13.17 8.79 17.08
N ARG A 256 12.80 9.71 16.18
CA ARG A 256 11.57 10.51 16.32
C ARG A 256 10.42 9.84 15.59
N ARG A 257 9.41 9.37 16.33
CA ARG A 257 8.23 8.68 15.78
C ARG A 257 7.52 9.47 14.68
N LEU A 258 7.41 10.79 14.83
CA LEU A 258 6.75 11.65 13.83
C LEU A 258 7.48 11.66 12.48
N GLU A 259 8.82 11.71 12.49
CA GLU A 259 9.62 11.67 11.25
C GLU A 259 9.52 10.29 10.60
N LEU A 260 9.52 9.23 11.41
CA LEU A 260 9.36 7.86 10.95
C LEU A 260 7.95 7.56 10.43
N ALA A 261 6.91 8.15 11.02
CA ALA A 261 5.53 8.05 10.54
C ALA A 261 5.41 8.65 9.13
N LYS A 262 5.99 9.85 8.92
CA LYS A 262 6.06 10.48 7.59
C LYS A 262 6.80 9.63 6.57
N LEU A 263 7.88 8.97 7.00
CA LEU A 263 8.62 8.03 6.14
C LEU A 263 7.80 6.78 5.82
N ALA A 264 7.03 6.26 6.79
CA ALA A 264 6.22 5.05 6.62
C ALA A 264 4.96 5.28 5.78
N GLN A 265 4.38 6.48 5.81
CA GLN A 265 3.08 6.77 5.19
C GLN A 265 3.01 6.39 3.70
N PRO A 266 3.96 6.75 2.82
CA PRO A 266 3.90 6.38 1.41
C PRO A 266 3.96 4.86 1.19
N HIS A 267 4.78 4.16 1.99
CA HIS A 267 4.86 2.70 1.93
C HIS A 267 3.55 2.02 2.38
N PHE A 268 2.90 2.59 3.41
CA PHE A 268 1.60 2.12 3.87
C PHE A 268 0.53 2.33 2.80
N ASN A 269 0.42 3.55 2.24
CA ASN A 269 -0.53 3.87 1.17
C ASN A 269 -0.37 2.90 -0.01
N ARG A 270 0.88 2.67 -0.45
CA ARG A 270 1.21 1.68 -1.49
C ARG A 270 0.71 0.28 -1.14
N CYS A 271 0.96 -0.19 0.10
CA CYS A 271 0.54 -1.52 0.55
C CYS A 271 -0.99 -1.66 0.55
N VAL A 272 -1.70 -0.65 1.05
CA VAL A 272 -3.17 -0.61 1.08
C VAL A 272 -3.71 -0.67 -0.35
N GLN A 273 -3.23 0.22 -1.23
CA GLN A 273 -3.67 0.25 -2.62
C GLN A 273 -3.47 -1.10 -3.32
N GLN A 274 -2.27 -1.68 -3.24
CA GLN A 274 -1.99 -2.98 -3.82
C GLN A 274 -2.87 -4.11 -3.26
N ARG A 275 -3.19 -4.08 -1.96
CA ARG A 275 -4.07 -5.05 -1.32
C ARG A 275 -5.50 -4.91 -1.85
N THR A 276 -6.00 -3.69 -1.93
CA THR A 276 -7.33 -3.39 -2.46
C THR A 276 -7.44 -3.79 -3.93
N PHE A 277 -6.44 -3.44 -4.75
CA PHE A 277 -6.35 -3.84 -6.14
C PHE A 277 -6.32 -5.37 -6.33
N ARG A 278 -5.51 -6.09 -5.54
CA ARG A 278 -5.47 -7.57 -5.54
C ARG A 278 -6.84 -8.17 -5.23
N ASN A 279 -7.56 -7.62 -4.25
CA ASN A 279 -8.89 -8.09 -3.87
C ASN A 279 -9.92 -7.81 -4.98
N TRP A 280 -9.86 -6.62 -5.58
CA TRP A 280 -10.73 -6.22 -6.67
C TRP A 280 -10.57 -7.15 -7.89
N LEU A 281 -9.34 -7.45 -8.31
CA LEU A 281 -9.08 -8.37 -9.43
C LEU A 281 -9.48 -9.82 -9.13
N LYS A 282 -9.49 -10.25 -7.86
CA LYS A 282 -10.02 -11.58 -7.51
C LYS A 282 -11.54 -11.65 -7.70
N GLN A 283 -12.24 -10.54 -7.51
CA GLN A 283 -13.68 -10.43 -7.74
C GLN A 283 -14.03 -10.20 -9.22
N HIS A 284 -13.12 -9.56 -9.98
CA HIS A 284 -13.26 -9.25 -11.41
C HIS A 284 -12.06 -9.82 -12.20
N PRO A 285 -11.99 -11.15 -12.42
CA PRO A 285 -10.76 -11.76 -12.88
C PRO A 285 -10.41 -11.36 -14.32
N PRO A 286 -9.14 -11.01 -14.58
CA PRO A 286 -8.65 -10.74 -15.93
C PRO A 286 -8.58 -12.04 -16.75
N GLY A 287 -8.52 -11.91 -18.07
CA GLY A 287 -8.60 -13.07 -18.95
C GLY A 287 -8.82 -12.74 -20.41
N TRP A 288 -8.90 -13.81 -21.21
CA TRP A 288 -9.31 -13.72 -22.61
C TRP A 288 -10.82 -13.51 -22.69
N LYS A 289 -11.20 -12.42 -23.34
CA LYS A 289 -12.57 -12.03 -23.65
C LYS A 289 -12.85 -12.24 -25.13
N ARG A 290 -14.01 -12.83 -25.41
CA ARG A 290 -14.49 -13.05 -26.77
C ARG A 290 -15.24 -11.81 -27.25
N ILE A 291 -14.97 -11.39 -28.48
CA ILE A 291 -15.71 -10.31 -29.12
C ILE A 291 -17.09 -10.85 -29.49
N LEU A 292 -18.15 -10.10 -29.22
CA LEU A 292 -19.49 -10.45 -29.64
C LEU A 292 -19.57 -10.36 -31.17
N ARG A 293 -19.88 -11.48 -31.82
CA ARG A 293 -19.94 -11.59 -33.28
C ARG A 293 -21.26 -12.16 -33.75
N CYS A 294 -21.65 -11.75 -34.95
CA CYS A 294 -22.71 -12.38 -35.73
C CYS A 294 -22.14 -12.75 -37.11
N GLY A 295 -21.92 -14.06 -37.31
CA GLY A 295 -21.12 -14.56 -38.43
C GLY A 295 -19.69 -14.01 -38.36
N GLU A 296 -19.18 -13.50 -39.47
CA GLU A 296 -17.82 -12.93 -39.55
C GLU A 296 -17.70 -11.53 -38.94
N ARG A 297 -18.82 -10.88 -38.59
CA ARG A 297 -18.89 -9.46 -38.23
C ARG A 297 -19.02 -9.24 -36.73
N GLN A 298 -18.55 -8.08 -36.27
CA GLN A 298 -18.54 -7.69 -34.87
C GLN A 298 -19.76 -6.83 -34.55
N VAL A 299 -20.30 -6.98 -33.34
CA VAL A 299 -21.36 -6.12 -32.83
C VAL A 299 -20.75 -4.96 -32.06
N PHE A 300 -21.14 -3.74 -32.44
CA PHE A 300 -20.82 -2.50 -31.77
C PHE A 300 -22.08 -1.90 -31.17
N GLU A 301 -21.94 -1.13 -30.11
CA GLU A 301 -22.99 -0.26 -29.59
C GLU A 301 -22.56 1.18 -29.82
N VAL A 302 -23.40 1.94 -30.53
CA VAL A 302 -23.24 3.38 -30.69
C VAL A 302 -24.12 4.08 -29.67
N VAL A 303 -23.52 4.88 -28.80
CA VAL A 303 -24.22 5.56 -27.71
C VAL A 303 -24.30 7.05 -28.01
N ASP A 304 -25.50 7.63 -28.02
CA ASP A 304 -25.72 9.08 -28.12
C ASP A 304 -25.93 9.66 -26.72
N HIS A 305 -24.99 10.52 -26.32
CA HIS A 305 -25.03 11.27 -25.06
C HIS A 305 -25.63 12.69 -25.24
N GLY A 306 -26.10 13.04 -26.44
CA GLY A 306 -26.66 14.36 -26.74
C GLY A 306 -28.11 14.58 -26.26
N SER A 307 -28.79 13.52 -25.82
CA SER A 307 -30.15 13.54 -25.24
C SER A 307 -30.14 13.63 -23.71
N ALA A 308 -31.27 14.01 -23.11
CA ALA A 308 -31.43 14.10 -21.64
C ALA A 308 -31.17 12.76 -20.93
N GLU A 309 -31.45 11.64 -21.61
CA GLU A 309 -31.08 10.29 -21.21
C GLU A 309 -30.22 9.65 -22.32
N PRO A 310 -29.07 9.03 -22.00
CA PRO A 310 -28.26 8.33 -22.98
C PRO A 310 -29.03 7.18 -23.66
N ARG A 311 -28.87 7.07 -24.97
CA ARG A 311 -29.53 6.05 -25.79
C ARG A 311 -28.52 5.31 -26.68
N GLY A 312 -28.75 4.03 -26.89
CA GLY A 312 -27.86 3.13 -27.63
C GLY A 312 -28.53 2.58 -28.88
N VAL A 313 -27.72 2.26 -29.89
CA VAL A 313 -28.11 1.48 -31.07
C VAL A 313 -27.01 0.46 -31.36
N PHE A 314 -27.41 -0.78 -31.63
CA PHE A 314 -26.45 -1.80 -32.04
C PHE A 314 -26.14 -1.68 -33.54
N VAL A 315 -24.86 -1.83 -33.88
CA VAL A 315 -24.36 -1.74 -35.25
C VAL A 315 -23.47 -2.94 -35.55
N LEU A 316 -23.77 -3.66 -36.61
CA LEU A 316 -22.99 -4.78 -37.10
C LEU A 316 -21.97 -4.28 -38.13
N ALA A 317 -20.68 -4.51 -37.87
CA ALA A 317 -19.60 -4.05 -38.75
C ALA A 317 -18.37 -4.95 -38.69
N ASP A 318 -17.52 -4.88 -39.72
CA ASP A 318 -16.24 -5.60 -39.75
C ASP A 318 -15.23 -5.00 -38.76
N LEU A 319 -15.18 -3.66 -38.71
CA LEU A 319 -14.26 -2.86 -37.92
C LEU A 319 -14.94 -1.59 -37.38
N ARG A 320 -14.36 -1.01 -36.32
CA ARG A 320 -14.82 0.27 -35.77
C ARG A 320 -14.86 1.39 -36.81
N GLN A 321 -13.88 1.43 -37.70
CA GLN A 321 -13.80 2.43 -38.77
C GLN A 321 -15.03 2.38 -39.69
N THR A 322 -15.56 1.19 -39.98
CA THR A 322 -16.77 1.03 -40.78
C THR A 322 -17.99 1.64 -40.08
N VAL A 323 -18.08 1.55 -38.75
CA VAL A 323 -19.12 2.24 -37.96
C VAL A 323 -18.95 3.76 -38.06
N MET A 324 -17.72 4.26 -37.97
CA MET A 324 -17.43 5.70 -38.11
C MET A 324 -17.80 6.22 -39.50
N GLU A 325 -17.45 5.50 -40.56
CA GLU A 325 -17.81 5.85 -41.94
C GLU A 325 -19.33 5.81 -42.16
N TRP A 326 -20.00 4.81 -41.58
CA TRP A 326 -21.46 4.70 -41.61
C TRP A 326 -22.15 5.87 -40.90
N LEU A 327 -21.61 6.33 -39.76
CA LEU A 327 -22.10 7.50 -39.02
C LEU A 327 -21.89 8.82 -39.77
N LEU A 328 -20.80 8.95 -40.54
CA LEU A 328 -20.48 10.16 -41.30
C LEU A 328 -21.26 10.27 -42.62
N ASP A 329 -22.04 9.27 -43.00
CA ASP A 329 -23.02 9.40 -44.08
C ASP A 329 -24.17 10.30 -43.62
N ALA A 330 -24.32 11.46 -44.27
CA ALA A 330 -25.30 12.48 -43.88
C ALA A 330 -26.75 11.96 -43.83
N GLY A 331 -27.08 10.94 -44.63
CA GLY A 331 -28.38 10.28 -44.60
C GLY A 331 -28.59 9.46 -43.33
N ASN A 332 -27.55 8.76 -42.86
CA ASN A 332 -27.61 7.94 -41.65
C ASN A 332 -27.61 8.79 -40.38
N LEU A 333 -26.81 9.85 -40.33
CA LEU A 333 -26.75 10.75 -39.17
C LEU A 333 -28.11 11.46 -38.94
N LYS A 334 -28.74 11.97 -40.01
CA LYS A 334 -30.09 12.55 -39.92
C LYS A 334 -31.14 11.51 -39.52
N ARG A 335 -31.03 10.27 -40.02
CA ARG A 335 -31.92 9.16 -39.61
C ARG A 335 -31.77 8.78 -38.14
N LEU A 336 -30.53 8.74 -37.64
CA LEU A 336 -30.21 8.43 -36.25
C LEU A 336 -30.70 9.51 -35.29
N LEU A 337 -30.53 10.79 -35.67
CA LEU A 337 -30.79 11.92 -34.77
C LEU A 337 -32.21 12.47 -34.86
N ASP A 338 -32.78 12.57 -36.07
CA ASP A 338 -34.03 13.30 -36.33
C ASP A 338 -35.22 12.38 -36.67
N GLY A 339 -35.01 11.06 -36.84
CA GLY A 339 -36.06 10.06 -37.02
C GLY A 339 -36.98 10.22 -38.26
N THR A 340 -36.64 11.11 -39.20
CA THR A 340 -37.62 11.67 -40.15
C THR A 340 -37.63 11.07 -41.56
N THR A 341 -36.79 10.07 -41.90
CA THR A 341 -36.86 9.43 -43.22
C THR A 341 -36.52 7.93 -43.23
N GLY A 342 -37.54 7.07 -43.33
CA GLY A 342 -37.39 5.62 -43.54
C GLY A 342 -37.55 4.75 -42.28
N ILE A 343 -37.08 3.50 -42.35
CA ILE A 343 -37.18 2.48 -41.27
C ILE A 343 -36.61 3.09 -39.98
N PRO A 344 -37.40 3.18 -38.89
CA PRO A 344 -36.98 3.84 -37.66
C PRO A 344 -35.81 3.10 -36.99
N VAL A 345 -34.88 3.86 -36.42
CA VAL A 345 -33.82 3.30 -35.57
C VAL A 345 -34.41 2.94 -34.21
N SER A 346 -34.32 1.67 -33.84
CA SER A 346 -34.74 1.17 -32.53
C SER A 346 -33.68 1.52 -31.49
N TRP A 347 -33.83 2.69 -30.87
CA TRP A 347 -33.01 3.11 -29.75
C TRP A 347 -33.41 2.37 -28.48
N HIS A 348 -32.43 1.96 -27.69
CA HIS A 348 -32.65 1.44 -26.33
C HIS A 348 -32.04 2.36 -25.27
N PRO A 349 -32.60 2.42 -24.05
CA PRO A 349 -32.03 3.19 -22.96
C PRO A 349 -30.69 2.56 -22.51
N VAL A 350 -29.68 3.39 -22.26
CA VAL A 350 -28.38 2.93 -21.72
C VAL A 350 -28.30 3.29 -20.24
N PRO A 351 -28.06 2.33 -19.31
CA PRO A 351 -28.03 2.58 -17.88
C PRO A 351 -27.09 3.73 -17.46
N GLN A 352 -27.56 4.63 -16.60
CA GLN A 352 -26.77 5.76 -16.09
C GLN A 352 -25.52 5.35 -15.30
N ALA A 353 -25.41 4.11 -14.80
CA ALA A 353 -24.17 3.63 -14.17
C ALA A 353 -22.97 3.62 -15.14
N ILE A 354 -23.21 3.77 -16.45
CA ILE A 354 -22.23 3.89 -17.53
C ILE A 354 -21.98 5.37 -17.89
N THR A 355 -22.46 6.34 -17.09
CA THR A 355 -22.19 7.77 -17.35
C THR A 355 -20.73 8.09 -17.10
N ARG A 356 -19.98 8.04 -18.20
CA ARG A 356 -18.60 8.52 -18.35
C ARG A 356 -18.50 9.99 -17.99
N SER A 357 -17.28 10.50 -17.81
CA SER A 357 -17.01 11.92 -18.00
C SER A 357 -17.26 12.28 -19.47
N VAL A 358 -18.52 12.54 -19.85
CA VAL A 358 -18.90 12.72 -21.26
C VAL A 358 -18.29 14.03 -21.77
N ARG A 359 -17.21 13.92 -22.55
CA ARG A 359 -16.67 15.02 -23.38
C ARG A 359 -17.13 14.93 -24.85
N GLU A 360 -17.72 13.82 -25.28
CA GLU A 360 -18.09 13.54 -26.67
C GLU A 360 -19.57 13.15 -26.80
N ARG A 361 -20.24 13.60 -27.88
CA ARG A 361 -21.66 13.31 -28.12
C ARG A 361 -21.93 11.85 -28.51
N ILE A 362 -21.07 11.24 -29.33
CA ILE A 362 -21.28 9.88 -29.87
C ILE A 362 -20.19 8.92 -29.42
N GLU A 363 -20.59 7.96 -28.59
CA GLU A 363 -19.87 6.77 -28.12
C GLU A 363 -19.78 5.65 -29.19
N ILE A 364 -18.65 4.94 -29.41
CA ILE A 364 -18.67 3.66 -30.15
C ILE A 364 -17.97 2.58 -29.33
N VAL A 365 -18.74 1.64 -28.79
CA VAL A 365 -18.30 0.53 -27.96
C VAL A 365 -18.25 -0.74 -28.80
N ARG A 366 -17.19 -1.54 -28.66
CA ARG A 366 -17.17 -2.91 -29.18
C ARG A 366 -17.69 -3.82 -28.08
N LEU A 367 -18.73 -4.60 -28.35
CA LEU A 367 -19.27 -5.53 -27.35
C LEU A 367 -18.46 -6.82 -27.29
N LEU A 368 -18.29 -7.31 -26.07
CA LEU A 368 -17.76 -8.62 -25.72
C LEU A 368 -18.92 -9.56 -25.39
N GLU A 369 -18.71 -10.87 -25.50
CA GLU A 369 -19.75 -11.87 -25.17
C GLU A 369 -20.14 -11.85 -23.68
N ASP A 370 -19.27 -11.33 -22.81
CA ASP A 370 -19.51 -11.19 -21.37
C ASP A 370 -20.18 -9.85 -21.00
N ASP A 371 -20.29 -8.90 -21.96
CA ASP A 371 -20.89 -7.60 -21.70
C ASP A 371 -22.43 -7.74 -21.61
N PRO A 372 -23.11 -6.98 -20.74
CA PRO A 372 -24.57 -7.06 -20.62
C PRO A 372 -25.25 -6.60 -21.91
N HIS A 373 -26.00 -7.50 -22.55
CA HIS A 373 -26.79 -7.22 -23.76
C HIS A 373 -28.08 -8.06 -23.77
N PRO A 374 -29.13 -7.65 -24.51
CA PRO A 374 -30.35 -8.45 -24.65
C PRO A 374 -30.09 -9.75 -25.43
N VAL A 375 -30.95 -10.76 -25.23
CA VAL A 375 -30.87 -12.07 -25.92
C VAL A 375 -31.14 -11.92 -27.43
N GLU A 376 -32.08 -11.05 -27.78
CA GLU A 376 -32.33 -10.61 -29.15
C GLU A 376 -31.97 -9.14 -29.25
N LEU A 377 -31.13 -8.79 -30.22
CA LEU A 377 -30.72 -7.43 -30.47
C LEU A 377 -31.09 -7.00 -31.89
N GLU A 378 -31.74 -5.84 -32.00
CA GLU A 378 -31.94 -5.19 -33.28
C GLU A 378 -30.69 -4.39 -33.62
N ALA A 379 -29.99 -4.78 -34.68
CA ALA A 379 -28.77 -4.13 -35.13
C ALA A 379 -28.90 -3.56 -36.55
N TRP A 380 -28.19 -2.47 -36.78
CA TRP A 380 -28.00 -1.90 -38.11
C TRP A 380 -26.77 -2.50 -38.78
N ASP A 381 -26.95 -3.03 -39.97
CA ASP A 381 -25.84 -3.50 -40.79
C ASP A 381 -25.15 -2.31 -41.46
N ALA A 382 -23.96 -1.94 -40.96
CA ALA A 382 -23.23 -0.77 -41.47
C ALA A 382 -22.87 -0.89 -42.95
N ARG A 383 -22.73 -2.12 -43.47
CA ARG A 383 -22.32 -2.39 -44.85
C ARG A 383 -23.53 -2.42 -45.79
N ASN A 384 -24.55 -3.20 -45.43
CA ASN A 384 -25.72 -3.38 -46.28
C ASN A 384 -26.73 -2.23 -46.12
N ARG A 385 -26.60 -1.44 -45.04
CA ARG A 385 -27.50 -0.32 -44.68
C ARG A 385 -28.94 -0.77 -44.41
N GLU A 386 -29.08 -1.96 -43.83
CA GLU A 386 -30.36 -2.62 -43.53
C GLU A 386 -30.48 -2.92 -42.03
N ARG A 387 -31.71 -3.11 -41.55
CA ARG A 387 -31.99 -3.53 -40.16
C ARG A 387 -32.08 -5.04 -40.09
N LEU A 388 -31.39 -5.63 -39.10
CA LEU A 388 -31.40 -7.06 -38.83
C LEU A 388 -31.78 -7.30 -37.37
N THR A 389 -32.65 -8.29 -37.14
CA THR A 389 -32.85 -8.85 -35.80
C THR A 389 -31.84 -9.98 -35.63
N LEU A 390 -30.93 -9.82 -34.67
CA LEU A 390 -29.90 -10.79 -34.36
C LEU A 390 -30.30 -11.55 -33.10
N SER A 391 -30.56 -12.85 -33.25
CA SER A 391 -30.65 -13.75 -32.09
C SER A 391 -29.23 -14.07 -31.64
N VAL A 392 -28.81 -13.48 -30.51
CA VAL A 392 -27.49 -13.79 -29.96
C VAL A 392 -27.58 -15.12 -29.25
N VAL A 393 -27.15 -16.17 -29.95
CA VAL A 393 -26.82 -17.42 -29.28
C VAL A 393 -25.50 -17.18 -28.57
N THR A 394 -25.55 -16.77 -27.30
CA THR A 394 -24.40 -16.94 -26.41
C THR A 394 -24.02 -18.40 -26.54
N THR A 395 -22.78 -18.71 -26.94
CA THR A 395 -22.38 -20.11 -27.12
C THR A 395 -22.55 -20.84 -25.78
N SER A 396 -23.68 -21.50 -25.60
CA SER A 396 -23.98 -22.38 -24.47
C SER A 396 -23.28 -23.71 -24.74
N GLY A 397 -21.95 -23.68 -24.64
CA GLY A 397 -21.10 -24.81 -24.32
C GLY A 397 -20.31 -24.45 -23.06
N PRO A 398 -19.66 -25.39 -22.35
CA PRO A 398 -19.03 -25.14 -21.07
C PRO A 398 -17.72 -24.35 -21.22
N SER A 399 -17.70 -23.23 -21.92
CA SER A 399 -16.70 -22.21 -21.68
C SER A 399 -17.22 -21.33 -20.55
N LYS A 400 -17.16 -21.85 -19.31
CA LYS A 400 -16.68 -20.96 -18.25
C LYS A 400 -15.46 -20.28 -18.88
N PRO A 401 -15.29 -18.95 -18.81
CA PRO A 401 -14.02 -18.37 -19.23
C PRO A 401 -12.95 -19.24 -18.60
N LEU A 402 -11.95 -19.65 -19.38
CA LEU A 402 -10.80 -20.36 -18.84
C LEU A 402 -10.24 -19.40 -17.80
N TRP A 403 -10.73 -19.55 -16.56
CA TRP A 403 -10.32 -18.78 -15.41
C TRP A 403 -8.95 -19.34 -15.11
N LEU A 404 -8.00 -18.90 -15.94
CA LEU A 404 -6.62 -19.18 -15.73
C LEU A 404 -6.28 -18.61 -14.36
N PRO A 405 -5.45 -19.32 -13.58
CA PRO A 405 -5.02 -18.81 -12.29
C PRO A 405 -4.54 -17.37 -12.45
N LEU A 406 -5.07 -16.47 -11.64
CA LEU A 406 -4.63 -15.08 -11.59
C LEU A 406 -3.24 -15.04 -10.98
N GLU A 407 -2.27 -14.51 -11.72
CA GLU A 407 -0.92 -14.27 -11.24
C GLU A 407 -0.71 -12.78 -11.00
N PHE A 408 0.05 -12.45 -9.94
CA PHE A 408 0.48 -11.09 -9.66
C PHE A 408 1.98 -10.96 -9.88
N ARG A 409 2.39 -10.05 -10.75
CA ARG A 409 3.79 -9.77 -11.09
C ARG A 409 4.16 -8.36 -10.67
N GLU A 410 5.30 -8.22 -9.99
CA GLU A 410 5.88 -6.92 -9.68
C GLU A 410 6.88 -6.57 -10.79
N LEU A 411 6.69 -5.40 -11.40
CA LEU A 411 7.52 -4.88 -12.49
C LEU A 411 8.11 -3.53 -12.10
N ASN A 412 9.27 -3.21 -12.66
CA ASN A 412 9.91 -1.92 -12.54
C ASN A 412 10.03 -1.32 -13.93
N VAL A 413 9.45 -0.14 -14.11
CA VAL A 413 9.32 0.48 -15.43
C VAL A 413 9.92 1.87 -15.40
N SER A 414 10.89 2.11 -16.26
CA SER A 414 11.50 3.43 -16.42
C SER A 414 10.75 4.24 -17.46
N THR A 415 10.24 5.40 -17.05
CA THR A 415 9.77 6.47 -17.94
C THR A 415 10.89 7.50 -18.14
N GLU A 416 10.67 8.51 -18.99
CA GLU A 416 11.65 9.59 -19.18
C GLU A 416 12.01 10.34 -17.89
N SER A 417 11.09 10.40 -16.93
CA SER A 417 11.22 11.22 -15.71
C SER A 417 11.38 10.41 -14.41
N SER A 418 11.02 9.13 -14.39
CA SER A 418 10.98 8.33 -13.16
C SER A 418 10.95 6.82 -13.41
N THR A 419 11.45 6.04 -12.46
CA THR A 419 11.17 4.59 -12.37
C THR A 419 9.93 4.38 -11.49
N LEU A 420 9.00 3.56 -11.97
CA LEU A 420 7.72 3.27 -11.34
C LEU A 420 7.65 1.80 -10.93
N ASP A 421 7.21 1.54 -9.70
CA ASP A 421 6.91 0.18 -9.23
C ASP A 421 5.50 -0.17 -9.67
N CYS A 422 5.32 -1.28 -10.39
CA CYS A 422 4.04 -1.65 -10.95
C CYS A 422 3.63 -3.04 -10.43
N LEU A 423 2.38 -3.17 -9.99
CA LEU A 423 1.78 -4.46 -9.67
C LEU A 423 0.80 -4.84 -10.77
N VAL A 424 1.08 -5.92 -11.49
CA VAL A 424 0.26 -6.39 -12.61
C VAL A 424 -0.48 -7.66 -12.20
N GLY A 425 -1.79 -7.66 -12.33
CA GLY A 425 -2.61 -8.87 -12.20
C GLY A 425 -3.03 -9.38 -13.58
N ILE A 426 -2.52 -10.55 -13.96
CA ILE A 426 -2.62 -11.09 -15.32
C ILE A 426 -2.89 -12.61 -15.29
N PRO A 427 -3.51 -13.21 -16.32
CA PRO A 427 -3.61 -14.67 -16.39
C PRO A 427 -2.24 -15.35 -16.38
N ALA A 428 -2.09 -16.43 -15.61
CA ALA A 428 -0.83 -17.17 -15.47
C ALA A 428 -0.31 -17.73 -16.82
N ASP A 429 -1.21 -18.24 -17.66
CA ASP A 429 -0.91 -18.64 -19.03
C ASP A 429 -1.49 -17.63 -20.01
N LEU A 430 -0.64 -16.83 -20.64
CA LEU A 430 -1.09 -15.81 -21.57
C LEU A 430 -1.67 -16.40 -22.86
N PHE A 431 -1.22 -17.58 -23.28
CA PHE A 431 -1.54 -18.11 -24.61
C PHE A 431 -1.74 -19.64 -24.57
N PRO A 432 -2.73 -20.14 -23.81
CA PRO A 432 -2.95 -21.56 -23.67
C PRO A 432 -3.22 -22.22 -25.02
N GLU A 433 -2.64 -23.40 -25.27
CA GLU A 433 -2.99 -24.21 -26.43
C GLU A 433 -4.46 -24.63 -26.32
N THR A 434 -5.28 -24.24 -27.30
CA THR A 434 -6.72 -24.53 -27.33
C THR A 434 -7.12 -24.93 -28.73
N ASP A 435 -7.91 -26.00 -28.87
CA ASP A 435 -8.34 -26.55 -30.16
C ASP A 435 -9.13 -25.55 -31.03
N HIS A 436 -9.76 -24.54 -30.40
CA HIS A 436 -10.56 -23.53 -31.09
C HIS A 436 -10.29 -22.12 -30.56
N ARG A 437 -9.44 -21.36 -31.26
CA ARG A 437 -9.27 -19.92 -31.02
C ARG A 437 -10.17 -19.10 -31.95
N PRO A 438 -10.99 -18.16 -31.44
CA PRO A 438 -11.71 -17.18 -32.25
C PRO A 438 -10.77 -16.39 -33.18
N PRO A 439 -11.24 -15.85 -34.31
CA PRO A 439 -10.39 -15.08 -35.22
C PRO A 439 -9.76 -13.85 -34.54
N GLU A 440 -10.48 -13.20 -33.62
CA GLU A 440 -9.98 -12.08 -32.82
C GLU A 440 -10.45 -12.22 -31.37
N GLN A 441 -9.59 -11.84 -30.43
CA GLN A 441 -9.87 -11.89 -29.00
C GLN A 441 -9.22 -10.71 -28.27
N VAL A 442 -9.76 -10.39 -27.10
CA VAL A 442 -9.23 -9.35 -26.23
C VAL A 442 -8.60 -10.00 -25.02
N LEU A 443 -7.33 -9.72 -24.73
CA LEU A 443 -6.71 -10.06 -23.46
C LEU A 443 -6.89 -8.87 -22.52
N GLN A 444 -7.56 -9.10 -21.40
CA GLN A 444 -7.76 -8.12 -20.34
C GLN A 444 -6.85 -8.44 -19.15
N PHE A 445 -6.19 -7.43 -18.58
CA PHE A 445 -5.40 -7.55 -17.35
C PHE A 445 -5.33 -6.23 -16.58
N GLY A 446 -5.05 -6.30 -15.28
CA GLY A 446 -5.00 -5.12 -14.41
C GLY A 446 -3.57 -4.65 -14.16
N VAL A 447 -3.40 -3.34 -13.98
CA VAL A 447 -2.14 -2.70 -13.57
C VAL A 447 -2.40 -1.71 -12.45
N CYS A 448 -1.66 -1.79 -11.36
CA CYS A 448 -1.61 -0.79 -10.29
C CYS A 448 -0.25 -0.10 -10.32
N ILE A 449 -0.24 1.23 -10.37
CA ILE A 449 0.96 2.07 -10.30
C ILE A 449 0.84 2.95 -9.05
N PRO A 450 1.43 2.54 -7.91
CA PRO A 450 1.22 3.22 -6.65
C PRO A 450 1.76 4.64 -6.58
N GLU A 451 2.86 4.94 -7.26
CA GLU A 451 3.43 6.30 -7.30
C GLU A 451 2.50 7.31 -7.98
N LEU A 452 1.61 6.83 -8.85
CA LEU A 452 0.62 7.66 -9.54
C LEU A 452 -0.73 7.64 -8.85
N GLU A 453 -0.91 6.84 -7.78
CA GLU A 453 -2.19 6.60 -7.12
C GLU A 453 -3.27 6.13 -8.12
N ARG A 454 -2.87 5.32 -9.11
CA ARG A 454 -3.75 4.88 -10.19
C ARG A 454 -3.73 3.38 -10.40
N GLU A 455 -4.91 2.86 -10.72
CA GLU A 455 -5.18 1.48 -11.06
C GLU A 455 -5.86 1.45 -12.43
N TYR A 456 -5.50 0.48 -13.26
CA TYR A 456 -5.92 0.42 -14.65
C TYR A 456 -6.37 -0.98 -15.02
N LEU A 457 -7.31 -1.05 -15.93
CA LEU A 457 -7.69 -2.23 -16.66
C LEU A 457 -7.22 -2.06 -18.12
N ILE A 458 -6.27 -2.87 -18.54
CA ILE A 458 -5.71 -2.86 -19.89
C ILE A 458 -6.41 -3.96 -20.72
N ARG A 459 -6.80 -3.60 -21.94
CA ARG A 459 -7.38 -4.51 -22.93
C ARG A 459 -6.54 -4.49 -24.20
N THR A 460 -5.90 -5.59 -24.54
CA THR A 460 -5.09 -5.76 -25.75
C THR A 460 -5.84 -6.62 -26.78
N LEU A 461 -5.87 -6.18 -28.03
CA LEU A 461 -6.56 -6.87 -29.11
C LEU A 461 -5.57 -7.73 -29.90
N PHE A 462 -5.91 -9.00 -30.07
CA PHE A 462 -5.13 -9.93 -30.88
C PHE A 462 -5.97 -10.55 -31.99
N ARG A 463 -5.31 -10.84 -33.11
CA ARG A 463 -5.84 -11.69 -34.19
C ARG A 463 -5.09 -13.01 -34.20
N ASN A 464 -5.83 -14.11 -34.18
CA ASN A 464 -5.26 -15.44 -34.28
C ASN A 464 -4.98 -15.75 -35.76
N GLU A 465 -3.70 -15.88 -36.12
CA GLU A 465 -3.22 -16.33 -37.43
C GLU A 465 -2.74 -17.78 -37.32
N ALA A 466 -2.59 -18.49 -38.45
CA ALA A 466 -2.31 -19.93 -38.47
C ALA A 466 -1.05 -20.36 -37.67
N SER A 467 -0.08 -19.46 -37.49
CA SER A 467 1.19 -19.74 -36.80
C SER A 467 1.51 -18.79 -35.64
N ARG A 468 0.68 -17.78 -35.36
CA ARG A 468 0.97 -16.76 -34.34
C ARG A 468 -0.26 -15.95 -33.95
N GLN A 469 -0.15 -15.22 -32.84
CA GLN A 469 -1.09 -14.16 -32.49
C GLN A 469 -0.52 -12.80 -32.87
N ARG A 470 -1.22 -12.12 -33.77
CA ARG A 470 -0.87 -10.78 -34.22
C ARG A 470 -1.48 -9.75 -33.29
N PHE A 471 -0.64 -8.88 -32.72
CA PHE A 471 -1.11 -7.74 -31.92
C PHE A 471 -1.72 -6.67 -32.83
N LEU A 472 -2.90 -6.19 -32.46
CA LEU A 472 -3.64 -5.19 -33.24
C LEU A 472 -3.76 -3.83 -32.54
N GLY A 473 -3.52 -3.75 -31.23
CA GLY A 473 -3.67 -2.51 -30.47
C GLY A 473 -4.11 -2.75 -29.04
N TRP A 474 -4.24 -1.66 -28.29
CA TRP A 474 -4.61 -1.70 -26.88
C TRP A 474 -5.47 -0.51 -26.47
N LYS A 475 -6.20 -0.71 -25.37
CA LYS A 475 -7.02 0.30 -24.70
C LYS A 475 -6.81 0.18 -23.20
N VAL A 476 -7.11 1.24 -22.47
CA VAL A 476 -6.97 1.29 -21.01
C VAL A 476 -8.15 1.98 -20.36
N GLN A 477 -8.57 1.48 -19.20
CA GLN A 477 -9.62 2.05 -18.40
C GLN A 477 -9.06 2.34 -17.01
N LEU A 478 -9.29 3.53 -16.47
CA LEU A 478 -8.86 3.89 -15.11
C LEU A 478 -9.87 3.36 -14.08
N LEU A 479 -9.40 2.60 -13.11
CA LEU A 479 -10.18 2.14 -11.96
C LEU A 479 -10.11 3.23 -10.88
N ARG A 480 -11.11 4.11 -10.82
CA ARG A 480 -11.12 5.24 -9.85
C ARG A 480 -11.68 4.89 -8.48
N GLU A 481 -12.57 3.91 -8.41
CA GLU A 481 -13.26 3.55 -7.18
C GLU A 481 -13.23 2.02 -7.07
N THR A 482 -12.44 1.53 -6.12
CA THR A 482 -12.36 0.10 -5.78
C THR A 482 -13.61 -0.40 -5.05
N ASP A 483 -14.69 0.39 -5.05
CA ASP A 483 -16.04 0.04 -4.57
C ASP A 483 -16.85 -0.80 -5.58
N GLY A 484 -16.25 -1.11 -6.74
CA GLY A 484 -16.88 -1.92 -7.78
C GLY A 484 -17.51 -1.09 -8.91
N THR A 485 -17.47 0.24 -8.84
CA THR A 485 -17.86 1.07 -9.99
C THR A 485 -16.69 1.28 -10.94
N GLU A 486 -16.63 0.42 -11.96
CA GLU A 486 -15.80 0.62 -13.13
C GLU A 486 -16.16 1.97 -13.81
N ARG A 487 -15.29 2.97 -13.65
CA ARG A 487 -15.44 4.24 -14.37
C ARG A 487 -14.58 4.21 -15.63
N GLU A 488 -15.20 4.33 -16.79
CA GLU A 488 -14.43 4.58 -18.00
C GLU A 488 -13.89 6.02 -17.99
N GLN A 489 -12.58 6.18 -17.78
CA GLN A 489 -11.90 7.28 -18.41
C GLN A 489 -11.75 6.97 -19.90
N PRO A 490 -12.06 7.93 -20.80
CA PRO A 490 -11.74 7.74 -22.19
C PRO A 490 -10.25 7.43 -22.31
N PHE A 491 -9.90 6.22 -22.78
CA PHE A 491 -8.53 5.71 -22.79
C PHE A 491 -7.53 6.61 -23.53
N TRP A 492 -8.03 7.55 -24.33
CA TRP A 492 -7.27 8.53 -25.09
C TRP A 492 -6.93 9.81 -24.31
N ASP A 493 -7.52 10.02 -23.12
CA ASP A 493 -7.26 11.18 -22.23
C ASP A 493 -6.26 10.86 -21.10
N ILE A 494 -5.54 9.74 -21.22
CA ILE A 494 -4.45 9.42 -20.28
C ILE A 494 -3.27 10.38 -20.48
N PRO A 495 -2.67 10.90 -19.39
CA PRO A 495 -1.43 11.68 -19.48
C PRO A 495 -0.31 10.91 -20.17
N PHE A 496 0.52 11.61 -20.93
CA PHE A 496 1.60 11.02 -21.73
C PHE A 496 2.56 10.13 -20.91
N GLN A 497 2.91 10.55 -19.69
CA GLN A 497 3.76 9.76 -18.79
C GLN A 497 3.12 8.44 -18.38
N GLU A 498 1.80 8.42 -18.14
CA GLU A 498 1.04 7.21 -17.82
C GLU A 498 1.00 6.27 -19.02
N GLU A 499 0.76 6.82 -20.21
CA GLU A 499 0.77 6.07 -21.46
C GLU A 499 2.13 5.40 -21.70
N GLN A 500 3.23 6.13 -21.57
CA GLN A 500 4.59 5.56 -21.69
C GLN A 500 4.82 4.41 -20.72
N ALA A 501 4.40 4.57 -19.46
CA ALA A 501 4.54 3.53 -18.45
C ALA A 501 3.75 2.27 -18.83
N LEU A 502 2.48 2.43 -19.23
CA LEU A 502 1.62 1.33 -19.63
C LEU A 502 2.12 0.63 -20.90
N GLU A 503 2.64 1.38 -21.88
CA GLU A 503 3.25 0.80 -23.08
C GLU A 503 4.48 -0.07 -22.76
N ALA A 504 5.34 0.42 -21.86
CA ALA A 504 6.51 -0.33 -21.41
C ALA A 504 6.10 -1.61 -20.66
N ILE A 505 5.05 -1.55 -19.82
CA ILE A 505 4.47 -2.73 -19.16
C ILE A 505 3.98 -3.74 -20.20
N ILE A 506 3.19 -3.30 -21.19
CA ILE A 506 2.64 -4.18 -22.24
C ILE A 506 3.78 -4.85 -23.01
N ARG A 507 4.80 -4.10 -23.42
CA ARG A 507 5.95 -4.62 -24.17
C ARG A 507 6.81 -5.59 -23.36
N GLN A 508 6.91 -5.41 -22.05
CA GLN A 508 7.64 -6.32 -21.17
C GLN A 508 6.87 -7.63 -20.93
N LEU A 509 5.54 -7.55 -20.85
CA LEU A 509 4.69 -8.68 -20.52
C LEU A 509 4.31 -9.55 -21.72
N LEU A 510 4.05 -8.94 -22.86
CA LEU A 510 3.46 -9.60 -24.01
C LEU A 510 4.49 -9.78 -25.14
N PRO A 511 4.55 -10.96 -25.78
CA PRO A 511 5.44 -11.22 -26.90
C PRO A 511 4.90 -10.54 -28.17
N ILE A 512 5.16 -9.24 -28.30
CA ILE A 512 4.68 -8.43 -29.44
C ILE A 512 5.82 -8.18 -30.42
N ASP A 513 5.57 -8.47 -31.71
CA ASP A 513 6.49 -8.12 -32.79
C ASP A 513 6.52 -6.60 -33.02
N SER A 514 7.71 -6.03 -33.25
CA SER A 514 7.87 -4.58 -33.42
C SER A 514 7.02 -4.00 -34.57
N LYS A 515 6.85 -4.74 -35.68
CA LYS A 515 6.03 -4.29 -36.81
C LYS A 515 4.55 -4.31 -36.47
N ASP A 516 4.12 -5.26 -35.64
CA ASP A 516 2.74 -5.28 -35.15
C ASP A 516 2.49 -4.10 -34.21
N TRP A 517 3.45 -3.77 -33.33
CA TRP A 517 3.36 -2.59 -32.48
C TRP A 517 3.26 -1.28 -33.28
N GLU A 518 4.15 -1.06 -34.25
CA GLU A 518 4.15 0.14 -35.09
C GLU A 518 2.84 0.33 -35.88
N ARG A 519 2.16 -0.76 -36.22
CA ARG A 519 0.88 -0.76 -36.95
C ARG A 519 -0.33 -0.83 -36.02
N SER A 520 -0.10 -0.93 -34.72
CA SER A 520 -1.14 -1.17 -33.74
C SER A 520 -1.99 0.07 -33.50
N ASN A 521 -3.23 -0.14 -33.08
CA ASN A 521 -4.08 0.94 -32.62
C ASN A 521 -3.75 1.27 -31.16
N THR A 522 -2.91 2.28 -30.94
CA THR A 522 -2.58 2.82 -29.61
C THR A 522 -3.57 3.92 -29.19
N PRO A 523 -3.65 4.26 -27.90
CA PRO A 523 -4.42 5.43 -27.44
C PRO A 523 -4.04 6.72 -28.17
N GLU A 524 -2.74 6.93 -28.44
CA GLU A 524 -2.28 8.03 -29.30
C GLU A 524 -2.87 8.02 -30.71
N CYS A 525 -2.79 6.89 -31.43
CA CYS A 525 -3.37 6.77 -32.77
C CYS A 525 -4.88 7.05 -32.77
N GLU A 526 -5.57 6.58 -31.74
CA GLU A 526 -7.01 6.80 -31.58
C GLU A 526 -7.35 8.27 -31.30
N ARG A 527 -6.54 9.00 -30.48
CA ARG A 527 -6.74 10.45 -30.26
C ARG A 527 -6.83 11.21 -31.57
N VAL A 528 -5.90 10.93 -32.50
CA VAL A 528 -5.85 11.60 -33.80
C VAL A 528 -7.10 11.28 -34.62
N ARG A 529 -7.44 9.99 -34.78
CA ARG A 529 -8.62 9.57 -35.55
C ARG A 529 -9.94 10.13 -34.99
N ARG A 530 -10.08 10.16 -33.66
CA ARG A 530 -11.27 10.72 -33.00
C ARG A 530 -11.39 12.21 -33.20
N ARG A 531 -10.30 12.96 -33.10
CA ARG A 531 -10.32 14.41 -33.37
C ARG A 531 -10.80 14.69 -34.79
N GLU A 532 -10.31 13.94 -35.78
CA GLU A 532 -10.73 14.08 -37.18
C GLU A 532 -12.22 13.71 -37.36
N PHE A 533 -12.67 12.62 -36.73
CA PHE A 533 -14.06 12.20 -36.76
C PHE A 533 -15.00 13.25 -36.16
N GLN A 534 -14.65 13.79 -34.99
CA GLN A 534 -15.46 14.76 -34.27
C GLN A 534 -15.63 16.06 -35.07
N VAL A 535 -14.56 16.57 -35.67
CA VAL A 535 -14.61 17.76 -36.55
C VAL A 535 -15.56 17.54 -37.73
N ARG A 536 -15.51 16.36 -38.36
CA ARG A 536 -16.41 16.02 -39.48
C ARG A 536 -17.86 15.86 -39.02
N LEU A 537 -18.07 15.20 -37.88
CA LEU A 537 -19.39 14.99 -37.29
C LEU A 537 -20.05 16.33 -36.94
N GLU A 538 -19.34 17.23 -36.28
CA GLU A 538 -19.82 18.58 -35.95
C GLU A 538 -20.13 19.40 -37.20
N GLY A 539 -19.32 19.30 -38.25
CA GLY A 539 -19.59 19.94 -39.53
C GLY A 539 -20.91 19.48 -40.16
N LEU A 540 -21.23 18.18 -40.08
CA LEU A 540 -22.48 17.62 -40.58
C LEU A 540 -23.69 18.02 -39.71
N LEU A 541 -23.51 18.08 -38.39
CA LEU A 541 -24.55 18.52 -37.44
C LEU A 541 -24.88 20.01 -37.61
N GLY A 542 -23.87 20.85 -37.82
CA GLY A 542 -24.04 22.29 -38.04
C GLY A 542 -24.73 22.65 -39.35
N GLN A 543 -24.57 21.83 -40.39
CA GLN A 543 -25.27 22.00 -41.68
C GLN A 543 -26.76 21.63 -41.64
N GLY A 544 -27.26 21.09 -40.52
CA GLY A 544 -28.68 20.78 -40.29
C GLY A 544 -29.48 21.87 -39.56
N GLN A 545 -28.83 22.93 -39.08
CA GLN A 545 -29.47 24.03 -38.33
C GLN A 545 -29.65 25.34 -39.13
N SER A 546 -29.43 25.33 -40.46
CA SER A 546 -29.69 26.50 -41.32
C SER A 546 -31.04 26.44 -42.03
#